data_AF-A0A7K1XT14-F1
#
_entry.id   AF-A0A7K1XT14-F1
#
_cell.length_a   1.000
_cell.length_b   1.000
_cell.length_c   1.000
_cell.angle_alpha   90.00
_cell.angle_beta   90.00
_cell.angle_gamma   90.00
#
_symmetry.space_group_name_H-M   'P 1'
#
loop_
_entity.id
_entity.type
_entity.pdbx_description
1 polymer ?
#
loop_
_entity_poly.entity_id
_entity_poly.type
_entity_poly.pdbx_seq_one_letter_code
_entity_poly.pdbx_strand_id
1 'polypeptide(L)'
;MTLVHLGQLDITYPFLQAGNLQMSQLQFYIAGATLTIIRTNAIMLASSIDDQFTALCGATYAGAATRQTAITRMQAILVRDDNIVSNLSDTINQLYVFPA
;
A
#
# COMPACT_ATOMS: atom_id res chain seq x y z
N MET A 1 3.38 6.86 9.55
CA MET A 1 4.31 6.94 8.39
C MET A 1 3.46 6.92 7.12
N THR A 2 3.67 7.83 6.15
CA THR A 2 2.76 8.06 5.00
C THR A 2 3.38 7.58 3.68
N LEU A 3 2.56 7.40 2.63
CA LEU A 3 3.00 7.08 1.26
C LEU A 3 4.08 8.05 0.72
N VAL A 4 4.15 9.27 1.26
CA VAL A 4 5.21 10.25 1.02
C VAL A 4 6.59 9.70 1.39
N HIS A 5 6.73 9.03 2.54
CA HIS A 5 8.02 8.47 2.97
C HIS A 5 8.47 7.27 2.12
N LEU A 6 7.56 6.64 1.38
CA LEU A 6 7.85 5.59 0.40
C LEU A 6 8.07 6.15 -1.01
N GLY A 7 8.17 7.48 -1.15
CA GLY A 7 8.34 8.16 -2.43
C GLY A 7 7.14 8.04 -3.37
N GLN A 8 5.97 7.61 -2.88
CA GLN A 8 4.80 7.39 -3.74
C GLN A 8 4.01 8.68 -4.00
N LEU A 9 4.21 9.69 -3.16
CA LEU A 9 3.56 11.00 -3.24
C LEU A 9 4.61 12.10 -3.07
N ASP A 10 4.35 13.24 -3.69
CA ASP A 10 5.09 14.47 -3.41
C ASP A 10 4.89 14.87 -1.93
N ILE A 11 5.96 15.35 -1.28
CA ILE A 11 5.93 15.80 0.13
C ILE A 11 5.00 16.98 0.38
N THR A 12 4.68 17.74 -0.68
CA THR A 12 3.75 18.87 -0.64
C THR A 12 2.29 18.44 -0.79
N TYR A 13 2.01 17.17 -1.12
CA TYR A 13 0.64 16.71 -1.30
C TYR A 13 -0.12 16.67 0.04
N PRO A 14 -1.29 17.33 0.16
CA PRO A 14 -2.02 17.37 1.43
C PRO A 14 -2.43 15.97 1.89
N PHE A 15 -2.02 15.57 3.10
CA PHE A 15 -2.33 14.27 3.68
C PHE A 15 -3.84 13.95 3.65
N LEU A 16 -4.69 14.95 3.94
CA LEU A 16 -6.15 14.82 3.94
C LEU A 16 -6.73 14.51 2.55
N GLN A 17 -6.02 14.84 1.47
CA GLN A 17 -6.46 14.57 0.10
C GLN A 17 -5.91 13.24 -0.43
N ALA A 18 -4.90 12.66 0.24
CA ALA A 18 -4.22 11.47 -0.24
C ALA A 18 -5.16 10.27 -0.36
N GLY A 19 -6.19 10.17 0.49
CA GLY A 19 -7.15 9.06 0.50
C GLY A 19 -7.91 8.87 -0.83
N ASN A 20 -8.19 9.97 -1.55
CA ASN A 20 -8.95 9.95 -2.81
C ASN A 20 -8.06 9.79 -4.05
N LEU A 21 -6.74 9.73 -3.88
CA LEU A 21 -5.82 9.50 -5.00
C LEU A 21 -6.00 8.09 -5.53
N GLN A 22 -6.12 7.98 -6.84
CA GLN A 22 -6.15 6.69 -7.53
C GLN A 22 -4.77 6.03 -7.50
N MET A 23 -4.72 4.71 -7.48
CA MET A 23 -3.46 3.96 -7.56
C MET A 23 -2.68 4.31 -8.83
N SER A 24 -3.40 4.59 -9.92
CA SER A 24 -2.84 5.05 -11.19
C SER A 24 -2.14 6.41 -11.14
N GLN A 25 -2.38 7.19 -10.08
CA GLN A 25 -1.76 8.49 -9.84
C GLN A 25 -0.50 8.40 -8.97
N LEU A 26 -0.18 7.21 -8.44
CA LEU A 26 1.00 6.98 -7.60
C LEU A 26 2.22 6.65 -8.45
N GLN A 27 3.41 6.99 -7.96
CA GLN A 27 4.66 6.83 -8.72
C GLN A 27 5.01 5.37 -9.10
N PHE A 28 4.59 4.38 -8.31
CA PHE A 28 4.82 2.97 -8.69
C PHE A 28 4.04 2.55 -9.94
N TYR A 29 2.95 3.25 -10.26
CA TYR A 29 2.08 2.94 -11.38
C TYR A 29 2.63 3.59 -12.65
N ILE A 30 3.32 2.78 -13.46
CA ILE A 30 3.93 3.24 -14.71
C ILE A 30 2.89 3.12 -15.83
N ALA A 31 2.39 4.26 -16.31
CA ALA A 31 1.47 4.29 -17.45
C ALA A 31 2.09 3.62 -18.69
N GLY A 32 1.34 2.70 -19.31
CA GLY A 32 1.81 1.94 -20.48
C GLY A 32 2.72 0.74 -20.16
N ALA A 33 3.03 0.48 -18.88
CA ALA A 33 3.71 -0.75 -18.49
C ALA A 33 2.79 -1.97 -18.66
N THR A 34 3.40 -3.14 -18.84
CA THR A 34 2.64 -4.40 -18.89
C THR A 34 2.06 -4.72 -17.51
N LEU A 35 0.96 -5.48 -17.49
CA LEU A 35 0.34 -5.93 -16.23
C LEU A 35 1.32 -6.69 -15.33
N THR A 36 2.27 -7.43 -15.92
CA THR A 36 3.33 -8.12 -15.16
C THR A 36 4.23 -7.14 -14.43
N ILE A 37 4.67 -6.06 -15.07
CA ILE A 37 5.50 -5.02 -14.44
C ILE A 37 4.72 -4.33 -13.31
N ILE A 38 3.46 -3.97 -13.56
CA ILE A 38 2.60 -3.34 -12.54
C ILE A 38 2.45 -4.26 -11.32
N ARG A 39 2.21 -5.56 -11.53
CA ARG A 39 2.13 -6.55 -10.45
C ARG A 39 3.43 -6.69 -9.68
N THR A 40 4.57 -6.74 -10.36
CA THR A 40 5.89 -6.81 -9.70
C THR A 40 6.12 -5.59 -8.83
N ASN A 41 5.87 -4.38 -9.36
CA ASN A 41 6.02 -3.14 -8.60
C ASN A 41 5.07 -3.10 -7.40
N ALA A 42 3.82 -3.53 -7.58
CA ALA A 42 2.83 -3.61 -6.51
C ALA A 42 3.25 -4.59 -5.40
N ILE A 43 3.85 -5.74 -5.74
CA ILE A 43 4.37 -6.70 -4.75
C ILE A 43 5.53 -6.07 -3.97
N MET A 44 6.46 -5.40 -4.66
CA MET A 44 7.58 -4.73 -4.01
C MET A 44 7.11 -3.65 -3.04
N LEU A 45 6.15 -2.81 -3.47
CA LEU A 45 5.56 -1.78 -2.62
C LEU A 45 4.80 -2.40 -1.44
N ALA A 46 3.98 -3.42 -1.66
CA ALA A 46 3.25 -4.12 -0.60
C ALA A 46 4.20 -4.77 0.43
N SER A 47 5.30 -5.36 -0.02
CA SER A 47 6.33 -5.90 0.88
C SER A 47 6.99 -4.78 1.68
N SER A 48 7.29 -3.64 1.06
CA SER A 48 7.88 -2.51 1.78
C SER A 48 6.94 -1.94 2.83
N ILE A 49 5.63 -1.83 2.52
CA ILE A 49 4.61 -1.42 3.49
C ILE A 49 4.52 -2.42 4.66
N ASP A 50 4.51 -3.72 4.37
CA ASP A 50 4.49 -4.79 5.38
C ASP A 50 5.69 -4.71 6.33
N ASP A 51 6.90 -4.59 5.77
CA ASP A 51 8.14 -4.49 6.54
C ASP A 51 8.14 -3.21 7.40
N GLN A 52 7.63 -2.10 6.87
CA GLN A 52 7.49 -0.84 7.62
C GLN A 52 6.54 -1.00 8.82
N PHE A 53 5.38 -1.61 8.63
CA PHE A 53 4.44 -1.77 9.74
C PHE A 53 4.93 -2.76 10.79
N THR A 54 5.45 -3.91 10.36
CA THR A 54 5.83 -4.99 11.28
C THR A 54 7.17 -4.72 11.97
N ALA A 55 8.19 -4.30 11.23
CA ALA A 55 9.53 -4.12 11.79
C ALA A 55 9.74 -2.74 12.42
N LEU A 56 9.13 -1.69 11.86
CA LEU A 56 9.38 -0.30 12.31
C LEU A 56 8.27 0.25 13.20
N CYS A 57 7.01 -0.11 12.94
CA CYS A 57 5.86 0.34 13.76
C CYS A 57 5.40 -0.70 14.80
N GLY A 58 6.00 -1.89 14.84
CA GLY A 58 5.65 -2.95 15.79
C GLY A 58 4.24 -3.53 15.59
N ALA A 59 3.65 -3.36 14.40
CA ALA A 59 2.35 -3.91 14.08
C ALA A 59 2.40 -5.43 14.04
N THR A 60 1.32 -6.07 14.49
CA THR A 60 1.12 -7.51 14.38
C THR A 60 0.00 -7.83 13.40
N TYR A 61 0.00 -9.03 12.82
CA TYR A 61 -1.06 -9.43 11.90
C TYR A 61 -2.38 -9.69 12.65
N ALA A 62 -3.48 -9.21 12.11
CA ALA A 62 -4.81 -9.40 12.69
C ALA A 62 -5.35 -10.82 12.44
N GLY A 63 -5.87 -11.47 13.48
CA GLY A 63 -6.52 -12.78 13.38
C GLY A 63 -5.58 -13.86 12.83
N ALA A 64 -5.97 -14.49 11.73
CA ALA A 64 -5.20 -15.54 11.04
C ALA A 64 -4.37 -15.00 9.85
N ALA A 65 -4.25 -13.67 9.71
CA ALA A 65 -3.47 -13.08 8.63
C ALA A 65 -1.98 -13.45 8.76
N THR A 66 -1.34 -13.63 7.61
CA THR A 66 0.11 -13.85 7.51
C THR A 66 0.70 -12.78 6.60
N ARG A 67 2.03 -12.67 6.59
CA ARG A 67 2.76 -11.83 5.62
C ARG A 67 2.29 -12.07 4.18
N GLN A 68 2.19 -13.33 3.79
CA GLN A 68 1.77 -13.70 2.44
C GLN A 68 0.34 -13.20 2.14
N THR A 69 -0.57 -13.39 3.09
CA THR A 69 -1.96 -12.89 2.97
C THR A 69 -1.99 -11.38 2.87
N ALA A 70 -1.19 -10.67 3.67
CA ALA A 70 -1.16 -9.22 3.69
C ALA A 70 -0.62 -8.65 2.38
N ILE A 71 0.52 -9.14 1.90
CA ILE A 71 1.11 -8.75 0.61
C ILE A 71 0.14 -9.03 -0.53
N THR A 72 -0.47 -10.22 -0.57
CA THR A 72 -1.43 -10.60 -1.63
C THR A 72 -2.64 -9.67 -1.65
N ARG A 73 -3.19 -9.32 -0.49
CA ARG A 73 -4.36 -8.43 -0.40
C ARG A 73 -4.01 -6.98 -0.74
N MET A 74 -2.87 -6.46 -0.27
CA MET A 74 -2.41 -5.12 -0.65
C MET A 74 -2.12 -5.04 -2.15
N GLN A 75 -1.45 -6.04 -2.73
CA GLN A 75 -1.21 -6.13 -4.17
C GLN A 75 -2.52 -6.07 -4.97
N ALA A 76 -3.54 -6.82 -4.55
CA ALA A 76 -4.83 -6.82 -5.24
C ALA A 76 -5.48 -5.44 -5.29
N ILE A 77 -5.23 -4.59 -4.27
CA ILE A 77 -5.65 -3.19 -4.28
C ILE A 77 -4.79 -2.36 -5.23
N LEU A 78 -3.46 -2.44 -5.08
CA LEU A 78 -2.48 -1.63 -5.82
C LEU A 78 -2.54 -1.84 -7.34
N VAL A 79 -2.89 -3.02 -7.83
CA VAL A 79 -2.86 -3.33 -9.28
C VAL A 79 -4.08 -2.78 -10.02
N ARG A 80 -5.16 -2.41 -9.33
CA ARG A 80 -6.35 -1.84 -9.96
C ARG A 80 -6.22 -0.33 -10.04
N ASP A 81 -6.36 0.20 -11.25
CA ASP A 81 -6.18 1.61 -11.59
C ASP A 81 -7.21 2.53 -10.94
N ASP A 82 -8.44 2.04 -10.76
CA ASP A 82 -9.60 2.72 -10.21
C ASP A 82 -9.67 2.73 -8.68
N ASN A 83 -8.91 1.85 -8.01
CA ASN A 83 -8.78 1.86 -6.57
C ASN A 83 -8.12 3.14 -6.09
N ILE A 84 -8.50 3.58 -4.90
CA ILE A 84 -7.95 4.76 -4.24
C ILE A 84 -7.16 4.38 -2.99
N VAL A 85 -6.32 5.29 -2.51
CA VAL A 85 -5.47 5.08 -1.32
C VAL A 85 -6.28 4.69 -0.09
N SER A 86 -7.52 5.18 0.05
CA SER A 86 -8.38 4.75 1.17
C SER A 86 -8.71 3.26 1.10
N ASN A 87 -8.87 2.66 -0.09
CA ASN A 87 -9.09 1.20 -0.20
C ASN A 87 -7.88 0.41 0.32
N LEU A 88 -6.66 0.93 0.09
CA LEU A 88 -5.44 0.34 0.63
C LEU A 88 -5.39 0.52 2.16
N SER A 89 -5.75 1.70 2.66
CA SER A 89 -5.83 1.98 4.11
C SER A 89 -6.83 1.06 4.81
N ASP A 90 -8.02 0.86 4.24
CA ASP A 90 -9.04 -0.03 4.79
C ASP A 90 -8.55 -1.48 4.81
N THR A 91 -7.83 -1.89 3.76
CA THR A 91 -7.21 -3.21 3.69
C THR A 91 -6.14 -3.39 4.78
N ILE A 92 -5.31 -2.37 5.01
CA ILE A 92 -4.31 -2.35 6.09
C ILE A 92 -4.98 -2.46 7.46
N ASN A 93 -6.03 -1.68 7.71
CA ASN A 93 -6.78 -1.71 8.97
C ASN A 93 -7.38 -3.08 9.28
N GLN A 94 -7.69 -3.87 8.26
CA GLN A 94 -8.18 -5.25 8.43
C GLN A 94 -7.06 -6.27 8.64
N LEU A 95 -5.83 -5.94 8.26
CA LEU A 95 -4.69 -6.86 8.22
C LEU A 95 -3.74 -6.71 9.40
N TYR A 96 -3.68 -5.52 10.00
CA TYR A 96 -2.70 -5.20 11.04
C TYR A 96 -3.37 -4.64 12.29
N VAL A 97 -2.79 -5.00 13.44
CA VAL A 97 -3.08 -4.40 14.74
C VAL A 97 -1.84 -3.64 15.18
N PHE A 98 -2.00 -2.34 15.37
CA PHE A 98 -0.91 -1.46 15.81
C PHE A 98 -0.90 -1.37 17.34
N PRO A 99 0.27 -1.35 17.99
CA PRO A 99 0.38 -1.07 19.41
C PRO A 99 -0.14 0.34 19.70
N ALA A 100 -0.80 0.50 20.86
CA ALA A 100 -1.35 1.77 21.33
C ALA A 100 -0.26 2.79 21.69
#